data_AF-A0A7S7SKX8-F1
#
_entry.id   AF-A0A7S7SKX8-F1
#
_cell.length_a   1.000
_cell.length_b   1.000
_cell.length_c   1.000
_cell.angle_alpha   90.00
_cell.angle_beta   90.00
_cell.angle_gamma   90.00
#
_symmetry.space_group_name_H-M   'P 1'
#
loop_
_entity.id
_entity.type
_entity.pdbx_description
1 polymer ?
#
loop_
_entity_poly.entity_id
_entity_poly.type
_entity_poly.pdbx_seq_one_letter_code
_entity_poly.pdbx_strand_id
1 'polypeptide(L)'
;MTMSTRASQAWVIARIEMRRAFFSKRALWVYLLALFPSVIFIGHAVDMKFQQRRMASGPKVSAAMIDSVSRGETDAAVLKRLGEPADDNEWNRRKYKETHAPNGQRRYEELPDLERHRHLAYSDGKRRAYLHFVNGMLESKNVRDLGNFEEDRSIFAAVFQYFYLRLAIFFGCLGIFMNLFRGEMLDKTLHFWFLFPTRREVLLLGKYMAGLTASCVIFTGGALLSYAAMLWPHGGVEMQAYWQSVGWSHVMWYGVAAVLGCVGYGSVFVAAGLLLRNPIIPAAVLLAWESINGFLPDVLQKLSVLHYLQSLCPVPAPLDSDVPPLLKMLLNPAAPSSKAGAILGLMGVTVLVLWAASKAVRRLEINYGTE
;
A
#
# COMPACT_ATOMS: atom_id res chain seq x y z
N MET A 1 37.80 0.78 -25.45
CA MET A 1 36.40 1.22 -25.22
C MET A 1 36.34 2.16 -24.03
N THR A 2 35.99 3.41 -24.29
CA THR A 2 35.74 4.46 -23.30
C THR A 2 34.49 4.14 -22.46
N MET A 3 34.35 4.71 -21.26
CA MET A 3 33.15 4.52 -20.43
C MET A 3 31.86 4.95 -21.16
N SER A 4 31.93 6.05 -21.94
CA SER A 4 30.81 6.54 -22.76
C SER A 4 30.31 5.48 -23.75
N THR A 5 31.22 4.82 -24.49
CA THR A 5 30.81 3.77 -25.45
C THR A 5 30.12 2.58 -24.78
N ARG A 6 30.51 2.22 -23.55
CA ARG A 6 29.85 1.15 -22.79
C ARG A 6 28.47 1.57 -22.30
N ALA A 7 28.31 2.81 -21.86
CA ALA A 7 27.02 3.35 -21.43
C ALA A 7 26.02 3.40 -22.61
N SER A 8 26.46 3.87 -23.77
CA SER A 8 25.64 3.87 -24.98
C SER A 8 25.21 2.46 -25.40
N GLN A 9 26.11 1.48 -25.34
CA GLN A 9 25.77 0.08 -25.63
C GLN A 9 24.75 -0.49 -24.64
N ALA A 10 24.95 -0.27 -23.34
CA ALA A 10 23.99 -0.71 -22.32
C ALA A 10 22.62 -0.09 -22.55
N TRP A 11 22.55 1.18 -22.92
CA TRP A 11 21.29 1.87 -23.22
C TRP A 11 20.58 1.29 -24.46
N VAL A 12 21.32 0.94 -25.51
CA VAL A 12 20.75 0.30 -26.70
C VAL A 12 20.14 -1.06 -26.33
N ILE A 13 20.86 -1.88 -25.56
CA ILE A 13 20.35 -3.16 -25.04
C ILE A 13 19.10 -2.92 -24.21
N ALA A 14 19.14 -1.92 -23.32
CA ALA A 14 18.02 -1.61 -22.44
C ALA A 14 16.75 -1.28 -23.23
N ARG A 15 16.89 -0.46 -24.28
CA ARG A 15 15.77 -0.04 -25.15
C ARG A 15 15.14 -1.22 -25.89
N ILE A 16 15.94 -2.18 -26.35
CA ILE A 16 15.46 -3.38 -27.03
C ILE A 16 14.66 -4.26 -26.05
N GLU A 17 15.23 -4.50 -24.86
CA GLU A 17 14.63 -5.38 -23.86
C GLU A 17 13.37 -4.79 -23.23
N MET A 18 13.28 -3.45 -23.15
CA MET A 18 12.14 -2.74 -22.59
C MET A 18 10.82 -3.10 -23.28
N ARG A 19 10.80 -3.20 -24.62
CA ARG A 19 9.58 -3.61 -25.34
C ARG A 19 9.10 -5.00 -24.93
N ARG A 20 10.03 -5.91 -24.68
CA ARG A 20 9.73 -7.28 -24.27
C ARG A 20 9.22 -7.32 -22.82
N ALA A 21 9.80 -6.51 -21.95
CA ALA A 21 9.39 -6.40 -20.54
C ALA A 21 7.96 -5.83 -20.39
N PHE A 22 7.61 -4.77 -21.12
CA PHE A 22 6.31 -4.10 -20.98
C PHE A 22 5.12 -4.94 -21.49
N PHE A 23 5.28 -5.70 -22.59
CA PHE A 23 4.18 -6.36 -23.28
C PHE A 23 4.12 -7.88 -23.10
N SER A 24 4.95 -8.46 -22.22
CA SER A 24 4.88 -9.90 -21.97
C SER A 24 3.61 -10.25 -21.18
N LYS A 25 2.91 -11.33 -21.57
CA LYS A 25 1.79 -11.88 -20.80
C LYS A 25 2.18 -12.22 -19.35
N ARG A 26 3.47 -12.56 -19.15
CA ARG A 26 4.06 -12.86 -17.84
C ARG A 26 4.20 -11.63 -16.94
N ALA A 27 4.09 -10.40 -17.45
CA ALA A 27 4.15 -9.16 -16.68
C ALA A 27 2.76 -8.59 -16.30
N LEU A 28 1.66 -9.15 -16.83
CA LEU A 28 0.30 -8.62 -16.60
C LEU A 28 -0.09 -8.55 -15.12
N TRP A 29 0.30 -9.54 -14.32
CA TRP A 29 0.01 -9.56 -12.89
C TRP A 29 0.74 -8.44 -12.13
N VAL A 30 1.88 -7.96 -12.63
CA VAL A 30 2.63 -6.84 -12.03
C VAL A 30 1.83 -5.54 -12.16
N TYR A 31 1.15 -5.34 -13.30
CA TYR A 31 0.24 -4.20 -13.46
C TYR A 31 -0.96 -4.29 -12.53
N LEU A 32 -1.53 -5.48 -12.36
CA LEU A 32 -2.63 -5.69 -11.41
C LEU A 32 -2.20 -5.31 -10.00
N LEU A 33 -1.02 -5.77 -9.57
CA LEU A 33 -0.43 -5.46 -8.28
C LEU A 33 -0.18 -3.94 -8.10
N ALA A 34 0.32 -3.27 -9.13
CA ALA A 34 0.61 -1.84 -9.11
C ALA A 34 -0.64 -0.94 -9.17
N LEU A 35 -1.71 -1.40 -9.82
CA LEU A 35 -2.97 -0.66 -10.00
C LEU A 35 -4.03 -1.01 -8.96
N PHE A 36 -3.87 -2.10 -8.21
CA PHE A 36 -4.82 -2.56 -7.22
C PHE A 36 -5.24 -1.46 -6.22
N PRO A 37 -4.33 -0.68 -5.60
CA PRO A 37 -4.72 0.42 -4.73
C PRO A 37 -5.54 1.48 -5.47
N SER A 38 -5.17 1.80 -6.71
CA SER A 38 -5.89 2.78 -7.53
C SER A 38 -7.34 2.35 -7.73
N VAL A 39 -7.58 1.06 -8.00
CA VAL A 39 -8.94 0.52 -8.14
C VAL A 39 -9.74 0.68 -6.85
N ILE A 40 -9.14 0.36 -5.69
CA ILE A 40 -9.79 0.54 -4.39
C ILE A 40 -10.15 2.00 -4.13
N PHE A 41 -9.19 2.92 -4.32
CA PHE A 41 -9.43 4.35 -4.09
C PHE A 41 -10.43 4.94 -5.08
N ILE A 42 -10.44 4.50 -6.34
CA ILE A 42 -11.47 4.90 -7.31
C ILE A 42 -12.84 4.43 -6.86
N GLY A 43 -12.97 3.15 -6.44
CA GLY A 43 -14.22 2.60 -5.92
C GLY A 43 -14.72 3.39 -4.71
N HIS A 44 -13.83 3.68 -3.76
CA HIS A 44 -14.14 4.49 -2.60
C HIS A 44 -14.58 5.92 -2.98
N ALA A 45 -13.84 6.58 -3.88
CA ALA A 45 -14.17 7.92 -4.34
C ALA A 45 -15.52 7.99 -5.07
N VAL A 46 -15.88 6.95 -5.83
CA VAL A 46 -17.20 6.83 -6.46
C VAL A 46 -18.30 6.64 -5.40
N ASP A 47 -18.09 5.76 -4.43
CA ASP A 47 -19.05 5.55 -3.33
C ASP A 47 -19.27 6.84 -2.54
N MET A 48 -18.20 7.56 -2.18
CA MET A 48 -18.30 8.85 -1.49
C MET A 48 -19.09 9.88 -2.29
N LYS A 49 -18.84 10.01 -3.60
CA LYS A 49 -19.62 10.92 -4.46
C LYS A 49 -21.09 10.52 -4.54
N PHE A 50 -21.37 9.23 -4.58
CA PHE A 50 -22.74 8.72 -4.58
C PHE A 50 -23.45 9.04 -3.25
N GLN A 51 -22.77 8.80 -2.12
CA GLN A 51 -23.28 9.14 -0.79
C GLN A 51 -23.49 10.65 -0.59
N GLN A 52 -22.54 11.48 -1.03
CA GLN A 52 -22.67 12.93 -1.01
C GLN A 52 -23.89 13.41 -1.82
N ARG A 53 -24.12 12.85 -3.01
CA ARG A 53 -25.32 13.17 -3.82
C ARG A 53 -26.61 12.78 -3.12
N ARG A 54 -26.66 11.59 -2.51
CA ARG A 54 -27.83 11.13 -1.75
C ARG A 54 -28.13 12.03 -0.54
N MET A 55 -27.10 12.49 0.16
CA MET A 55 -27.28 13.44 1.28
C MET A 55 -27.66 14.83 0.81
N ALA A 56 -27.14 15.28 -0.33
CA ALA A 56 -27.49 16.57 -0.90
C ALA A 56 -28.99 16.67 -1.25
N SER A 57 -29.62 15.54 -1.63
CA SER A 57 -31.05 15.41 -1.89
C SER A 57 -31.91 15.12 -0.65
N GLY A 58 -31.31 14.70 0.46
CA GLY A 58 -32.03 14.36 1.69
C GLY A 58 -32.34 15.56 2.58
N PRO A 59 -33.13 15.37 3.66
CA PRO A 59 -33.37 16.39 4.67
C PRO A 59 -32.06 16.86 5.31
N LYS A 60 -31.86 18.19 5.38
CA LYS A 60 -30.65 18.79 5.97
C LYS A 60 -30.98 19.38 7.32
N VAL A 61 -30.23 18.95 8.33
CA VAL A 61 -30.34 19.46 9.69
C VAL A 61 -29.06 20.21 10.04
N SER A 62 -29.18 21.34 10.73
CA SER A 62 -28.01 22.16 11.03
C SER A 62 -27.04 21.43 11.96
N ALA A 63 -25.74 21.64 11.72
CA ALA A 63 -24.65 21.10 12.54
C ALA A 63 -24.86 21.33 14.03
N ALA A 64 -25.23 22.56 14.43
CA ALA A 64 -25.46 22.93 15.83
C ALA A 64 -26.59 22.11 16.48
N MET A 65 -27.64 21.80 15.72
CA MET A 65 -28.77 21.02 16.22
C MET A 65 -28.37 19.56 16.41
N ILE A 66 -27.62 18.98 15.47
CA ILE A 66 -27.03 17.64 15.60
C ILE A 66 -26.10 17.59 16.82
N ASP A 67 -25.23 18.59 16.96
CA ASP A 67 -24.24 18.66 18.02
C ASP A 67 -24.87 18.83 19.41
N SER A 68 -26.03 19.50 19.50
CA SER A 68 -26.81 19.67 20.75
C SER A 68 -27.34 18.36 21.35
N VAL A 69 -27.48 17.30 20.55
CA VAL A 69 -28.00 16.02 21.04
C VAL A 69 -27.01 15.36 21.99
N SER A 70 -27.48 15.12 23.22
CA SER A 70 -26.72 14.51 24.31
C SER A 70 -27.16 13.06 24.59
N ARG A 71 -26.23 12.24 25.11
CA ARG A 71 -26.53 10.86 25.51
C ARG A 71 -27.62 10.84 26.59
N GLY A 72 -28.52 9.87 26.51
CA GLY A 72 -29.67 9.73 27.41
C GLY A 72 -30.90 10.56 27.01
N GLU A 73 -30.88 11.30 25.91
CA GLU A 73 -32.11 11.92 25.38
C GLU A 73 -33.06 10.89 24.78
N THR A 74 -34.37 11.18 24.83
CA THR A 74 -35.39 10.29 24.27
C THR A 74 -35.52 10.48 22.75
N ASP A 75 -35.80 9.39 22.03
CA ASP A 75 -35.97 9.39 20.57
C ASP A 75 -37.06 10.38 20.11
N ALA A 76 -38.20 10.45 20.82
CA ALA A 76 -39.27 11.40 20.53
C ALA A 76 -38.85 12.87 20.69
N ALA A 77 -38.03 13.19 21.70
CA ALA A 77 -37.52 14.55 21.90
C ALA A 77 -36.53 14.95 20.81
N VAL A 78 -35.71 14.01 20.35
CA VAL A 78 -34.75 14.20 19.26
C VAL A 78 -35.48 14.38 17.92
N LEU A 79 -36.48 13.54 17.61
CA LEU A 79 -37.29 13.65 16.39
C LEU A 79 -38.07 14.97 16.32
N LYS A 80 -38.66 15.41 17.44
CA LYS A 80 -39.37 16.70 17.50
C LYS A 80 -38.43 17.88 17.23
N ARG A 81 -37.16 17.78 17.62
CA ARG A 81 -36.17 18.86 17.49
C ARG A 81 -35.49 18.87 16.13
N LEU A 82 -35.04 17.72 15.65
CA LEU A 82 -34.28 17.58 14.39
C LEU A 82 -35.18 17.40 13.17
N GLY A 83 -36.45 17.03 13.37
CA GLY A 83 -37.38 16.74 12.29
C GLY A 83 -37.16 15.36 11.69
N GLU A 84 -37.51 15.24 10.41
CA GLU A 84 -37.48 13.98 9.66
C GLU A 84 -36.04 13.49 9.46
N PRO A 85 -35.70 12.27 9.93
CA PRO A 85 -34.38 11.68 9.73
C PRO A 85 -34.20 11.25 8.28
N ALA A 86 -32.93 11.17 7.84
CA ALA A 86 -32.59 10.69 6.51
C ALA A 86 -32.75 9.15 6.38
N ASP A 87 -32.48 8.41 7.46
CA ASP A 87 -32.81 6.99 7.59
C ASP A 87 -33.38 6.76 8.99
N ASP A 88 -34.42 5.91 9.08
CA ASP A 88 -35.08 5.51 10.33
C ASP A 88 -35.31 4.00 10.31
N ASN A 89 -34.47 3.26 11.04
CA ASN A 89 -34.53 1.81 11.09
C ASN A 89 -34.76 1.36 12.52
N GLU A 90 -35.83 0.60 12.73
CA GLU A 90 -36.22 0.09 14.04
C GLU A 90 -36.28 -1.44 14.01
N TRP A 91 -35.74 -2.07 15.06
CA TRP A 91 -35.85 -3.51 15.25
C TRP A 91 -35.84 -3.88 16.72
N ASN A 92 -36.39 -5.06 17.01
CA ASN A 92 -36.39 -5.62 18.36
C ASN A 92 -35.32 -6.71 18.47
N ARG A 93 -34.55 -6.68 19.55
CA ARG A 93 -33.54 -7.70 19.87
C ARG A 93 -33.98 -8.47 21.11
N ARG A 94 -33.96 -9.80 21.02
CA ARG A 94 -34.16 -10.68 22.18
C ARG A 94 -32.92 -10.63 23.06
N LYS A 95 -33.11 -10.47 24.36
CA LYS A 95 -32.04 -10.43 25.34
C LYS A 95 -31.90 -11.78 26.02
N TYR A 96 -30.67 -12.21 26.23
CA TYR A 96 -30.36 -13.46 26.92
C TYR A 96 -29.47 -13.15 28.11
N LYS A 97 -29.79 -13.75 29.26
CA LYS A 97 -28.97 -13.71 30.46
C LYS A 97 -28.09 -14.96 30.48
N GLU A 98 -26.78 -14.76 30.47
CA GLU A 98 -25.85 -15.86 30.72
C GLU A 98 -25.90 -16.22 32.20
N THR A 99 -26.15 -17.49 32.47
CA THR A 99 -26.28 -18.06 33.82
C THR A 99 -25.50 -19.37 33.84
N HIS A 100 -24.83 -19.68 34.94
CA HIS A 100 -24.12 -20.95 35.06
C HIS A 100 -25.06 -22.01 35.63
N ALA A 101 -25.22 -23.12 34.91
CA ALA A 101 -25.91 -24.28 35.43
C ALA A 101 -25.09 -24.90 36.58
N PRO A 102 -25.74 -25.64 37.51
CA PRO A 102 -25.06 -26.25 38.66
C PRO A 102 -23.91 -27.21 38.28
N ASN A 103 -23.91 -27.71 37.03
CA ASN A 103 -22.87 -28.57 36.46
C ASN A 103 -21.70 -27.80 35.80
N GLY A 104 -21.64 -26.47 35.94
CA GLY A 104 -20.61 -25.61 35.37
C GLY A 104 -20.83 -25.22 33.89
N GLN A 105 -21.88 -25.72 33.22
CA GLN A 105 -22.18 -25.33 31.84
C GLN A 105 -22.81 -23.93 31.76
N ARG A 106 -22.47 -23.18 30.71
CA ARG A 106 -23.11 -21.89 30.39
C ARG A 106 -24.53 -22.16 29.88
N ARG A 107 -25.53 -21.57 30.53
CA ARG A 107 -26.95 -21.59 30.14
C ARG A 107 -27.38 -20.16 29.80
N TYR A 108 -28.08 -20.00 28.70
CA TYR A 108 -28.66 -18.71 28.31
C TYR A 108 -30.15 -18.75 28.63
N GLU A 109 -30.61 -17.86 29.51
CA GLU A 109 -32.03 -17.71 29.84
C GLU A 109 -32.58 -16.50 29.09
N GLU A 110 -33.64 -16.70 28.29
CA GLU A 110 -34.26 -15.61 27.53
C GLU A 110 -34.97 -14.66 28.51
N LEU A 111 -34.58 -13.39 28.49
CA LEU A 111 -35.23 -12.35 29.30
C LEU A 111 -36.57 -11.98 28.64
N PRO A 112 -37.64 -11.78 29.43
CA PRO A 112 -38.98 -11.51 28.90
C PRO A 112 -39.10 -10.18 28.15
N ASP A 113 -38.22 -9.21 28.43
CA ASP A 113 -38.24 -7.90 27.79
C ASP A 113 -37.42 -7.88 26.50
N LEU A 114 -38.07 -7.53 25.39
CA LEU A 114 -37.41 -7.23 24.12
C LEU A 114 -36.72 -5.87 24.21
N GLU A 115 -35.43 -5.81 23.85
CA GLU A 115 -34.73 -4.53 23.70
C GLU A 115 -35.08 -3.91 22.36
N ARG A 116 -35.67 -2.71 22.39
CA ARG A 116 -36.02 -1.95 21.19
C ARG A 116 -34.82 -1.13 20.75
N HIS A 117 -34.27 -1.46 19.58
CA HIS A 117 -33.18 -0.72 18.97
C HIS A 117 -33.73 0.15 17.85
N ARG A 118 -33.29 1.41 17.80
CA ARG A 118 -33.63 2.33 16.71
C ARG A 118 -32.40 3.11 16.27
N HIS A 119 -32.18 3.14 14.97
CA HIS A 119 -31.11 3.89 14.33
C HIS A 119 -31.71 5.07 13.59
N LEU A 120 -31.32 6.28 13.97
CA LEU A 120 -31.64 7.50 13.25
C LEU A 120 -30.38 8.06 12.62
N ALA A 121 -30.45 8.40 11.33
CA ALA A 121 -29.37 9.07 10.62
C ALA A 121 -29.78 10.50 10.25
N TYR A 122 -28.98 11.48 10.66
CA TYR A 122 -29.15 12.88 10.28
C TYR A 122 -27.94 13.37 9.49
N SER A 123 -28.14 14.30 8.56
CA SER A 123 -27.05 14.89 7.78
C SER A 123 -27.14 16.41 7.77
N ASP A 124 -25.98 17.07 7.86
CA ASP A 124 -25.84 18.50 7.62
C ASP A 124 -25.40 18.82 6.17
N GLY A 125 -25.30 17.79 5.32
CA GLY A 125 -24.79 17.86 3.95
C GLY A 125 -23.28 17.65 3.79
N LYS A 126 -22.50 17.66 4.88
CA LYS A 126 -21.06 17.35 4.90
C LYS A 126 -20.72 16.19 5.86
N ARG A 127 -21.41 16.13 6.98
CA ARG A 127 -21.29 15.16 8.05
C ARG A 127 -22.59 14.37 8.17
N ARG A 128 -22.46 13.14 8.65
CA ARG A 128 -23.59 12.27 8.94
C ARG A 128 -23.51 11.79 10.38
N ALA A 129 -24.54 12.08 11.14
CA ALA A 129 -24.68 11.63 12.51
C ALA A 129 -25.56 10.39 12.57
N TYR A 130 -25.00 9.32 13.13
CA TYR A 130 -25.70 8.09 13.45
C TYR A 130 -26.01 8.07 14.94
N LEU A 131 -27.30 8.05 15.26
CA LEU A 131 -27.83 8.01 16.62
C LEU A 131 -28.39 6.62 16.89
N HIS A 132 -27.85 5.93 17.89
CA HIS A 132 -28.30 4.61 18.33
C HIS A 132 -29.12 4.75 19.60
N PHE A 133 -30.39 4.38 19.52
CA PHE A 133 -31.31 4.38 20.65
C PHE A 133 -31.56 2.94 21.10
N VAL A 134 -31.53 2.74 22.42
CA VAL A 134 -31.92 1.49 23.07
C VAL A 134 -33.05 1.80 24.03
N ASN A 135 -34.19 1.13 23.87
CA ASN A 135 -35.42 1.37 24.64
C ASN A 135 -35.84 2.84 24.65
N GLY A 136 -35.67 3.52 23.50
CA GLY A 136 -36.04 4.93 23.32
C GLY A 136 -35.02 5.93 23.87
N MET A 137 -33.92 5.50 24.50
CA MET A 137 -32.89 6.38 25.06
C MET A 137 -31.62 6.36 24.19
N LEU A 138 -31.02 7.52 23.94
CA LEU A 138 -29.81 7.62 23.14
C LEU A 138 -28.61 7.04 23.88
N GLU A 139 -28.09 5.91 23.39
CA GLU A 139 -26.94 5.23 23.97
C GLU A 139 -25.63 5.72 23.34
N SER A 140 -25.60 5.81 22.01
CA SER A 140 -24.41 6.25 21.28
C SER A 140 -24.75 7.22 20.15
N LYS A 141 -23.84 8.18 19.96
CA LYS A 141 -23.87 9.17 18.88
C LYS A 141 -22.51 9.12 18.20
N ASN A 142 -22.52 8.73 16.93
CA ASN A 142 -21.32 8.67 16.09
C ASN A 142 -21.52 9.65 14.94
N VAL A 143 -20.76 10.74 14.96
CA VAL A 143 -20.72 11.72 13.87
C VAL A 143 -19.55 11.35 12.98
N ARG A 144 -19.82 11.09 11.70
CA ARG A 144 -18.80 10.81 10.70
C ARG A 144 -18.77 11.93 9.68
N ASP A 145 -17.59 12.44 9.40
CA ASP A 145 -17.37 13.40 8.33
C ASP A 145 -17.25 12.63 7.02
N LEU A 146 -18.07 12.96 6.02
CA LEU A 146 -17.93 12.33 4.71
C LEU A 146 -16.80 12.99 3.94
N GLY A 147 -15.72 12.24 3.75
CA GLY A 147 -14.50 12.75 3.11
C GLY A 147 -13.65 13.56 4.06
N ASN A 148 -13.38 12.99 5.24
CA ASN A 148 -12.31 13.49 6.08
C ASN A 148 -10.98 13.32 5.33
N PHE A 149 -10.50 14.43 4.79
CA PHE A 149 -9.26 14.48 4.02
C PHE A 149 -8.04 13.96 4.80
N GLU A 150 -8.04 14.09 6.13
CA GLU A 150 -6.95 13.57 6.95
C GLU A 150 -7.00 12.05 7.10
N GLU A 151 -8.20 11.49 7.28
CA GLU A 151 -8.42 10.06 7.36
C GLU A 151 -8.01 9.37 6.06
N ASP A 152 -8.44 9.89 4.91
CA ASP A 152 -8.09 9.33 3.59
C ASP A 152 -6.58 9.39 3.32
N ARG A 153 -5.90 10.46 3.73
CA ARG A 153 -4.43 10.56 3.66
C ARG A 153 -3.75 9.52 4.53
N SER A 154 -4.27 9.26 5.73
CA SER A 154 -3.72 8.26 6.65
C SER A 154 -3.91 6.84 6.11
N ILE A 155 -5.08 6.54 5.53
CA ILE A 155 -5.38 5.28 4.86
C ILE A 155 -4.45 5.08 3.67
N PHE A 156 -4.25 6.11 2.83
CA PHE A 156 -3.28 6.03 1.73
C PHE A 156 -1.86 5.78 2.22
N ALA A 157 -1.41 6.45 3.28
CA ALA A 157 -0.08 6.21 3.85
C ALA A 157 0.07 4.75 4.32
N ALA A 158 -0.94 4.18 4.96
CA ALA A 158 -0.97 2.77 5.36
C ALA A 158 -0.91 1.84 4.14
N VAL A 159 -1.75 2.06 3.13
CA VAL A 159 -1.76 1.26 1.90
C VAL A 159 -0.42 1.36 1.16
N PHE A 160 0.15 2.57 1.07
CA PHE A 160 1.44 2.78 0.43
C PHE A 160 2.56 2.04 1.17
N GLN A 161 2.65 2.17 2.50
CA GLN A 161 3.73 1.54 3.25
C GLN A 161 3.58 0.02 3.38
N TYR A 162 2.39 -0.48 3.71
CA TYR A 162 2.19 -1.89 3.98
C TYR A 162 1.95 -2.71 2.73
N PHE A 163 1.11 -2.24 1.81
CA PHE A 163 0.84 -2.98 0.58
C PHE A 163 1.85 -2.60 -0.51
N TYR A 164 2.05 -1.31 -0.78
CA TYR A 164 2.82 -0.89 -1.96
C TYR A 164 4.32 -1.18 -1.83
N LEU A 165 4.96 -0.74 -0.75
CA LEU A 165 6.40 -0.94 -0.55
C LEU A 165 6.73 -2.40 -0.24
N ARG A 166 5.98 -3.06 0.66
CA ARG A 166 6.31 -4.43 1.12
C ARG A 166 5.86 -5.53 0.19
N LEU A 167 4.70 -5.40 -0.46
CA LEU A 167 4.20 -6.42 -1.38
C LEU A 167 4.35 -5.97 -2.84
N ALA A 168 3.82 -4.81 -3.21
CA ALA A 168 3.69 -4.47 -4.62
C ALA A 168 5.06 -4.32 -5.31
N ILE A 169 5.93 -3.46 -4.78
CA ILE A 169 7.26 -3.24 -5.33
C ILE A 169 8.12 -4.49 -5.15
N PHE A 170 8.05 -5.16 -4.00
CA PHE A 170 8.81 -6.38 -3.74
C PHE A 170 8.51 -7.48 -4.78
N PHE A 171 7.25 -7.91 -4.86
CA PHE A 171 6.85 -8.99 -5.78
C PHE A 171 6.93 -8.52 -7.23
N GLY A 172 6.64 -7.25 -7.52
CA GLY A 172 6.84 -6.67 -8.83
C GLY A 172 8.27 -6.74 -9.31
N CYS A 173 9.22 -6.34 -8.47
CA CYS A 173 10.64 -6.42 -8.77
C CYS A 173 11.09 -7.88 -8.90
N LEU A 174 10.63 -8.78 -8.03
CA LEU A 174 10.87 -10.22 -8.17
C LEU A 174 10.42 -10.70 -9.57
N GLY A 175 9.18 -10.38 -9.96
CA GLY A 175 8.60 -10.79 -11.23
C GLY A 175 9.32 -10.25 -12.45
N ILE A 176 9.70 -8.97 -12.44
CA ILE A 176 10.40 -8.32 -13.56
C ILE A 176 11.85 -8.82 -13.61
N PHE A 177 12.60 -8.63 -12.54
CA PHE A 177 14.06 -8.78 -12.55
C PHE A 177 14.53 -10.24 -12.49
N MET A 178 13.79 -11.16 -11.85
CA MET A 178 14.15 -12.58 -11.91
C MET A 178 14.01 -13.13 -13.32
N ASN A 179 12.98 -12.70 -14.04
CA ASN A 179 12.68 -13.19 -15.38
C ASN A 179 13.62 -12.64 -16.46
N LEU A 180 14.34 -11.54 -16.21
CA LEU A 180 15.27 -10.92 -17.15
C LEU A 180 16.43 -11.84 -17.59
N PHE A 181 16.92 -12.65 -16.66
CA PHE A 181 17.95 -13.66 -16.94
C PHE A 181 17.36 -15.06 -16.97
N ARG A 182 16.59 -15.42 -15.95
CA ARG A 182 16.05 -16.77 -15.83
C ARG A 182 15.09 -17.11 -16.96
N GLY A 183 14.23 -16.17 -17.37
CA GLY A 183 13.30 -16.37 -18.48
C GLY A 183 14.04 -16.74 -19.76
N GLU A 184 15.14 -16.05 -20.06
CA GLU A 184 15.95 -16.35 -21.24
C GLU A 184 16.80 -17.63 -21.12
N MET A 185 17.24 -18.00 -19.91
CA MET A 185 17.91 -19.29 -19.68
C MET A 185 16.94 -20.46 -19.92
N LEU A 186 15.70 -20.35 -19.43
CA LEU A 186 14.65 -21.36 -19.63
C LEU A 186 14.24 -21.44 -21.10
N ASP A 187 14.09 -20.30 -21.76
CA ASP A 187 13.76 -20.23 -23.19
C ASP A 187 14.98 -20.54 -24.09
N LYS A 188 16.13 -20.97 -23.52
CA LYS A 188 17.40 -21.27 -24.21
C LYS A 188 17.86 -20.19 -25.18
N THR A 189 17.55 -18.92 -24.93
CA THR A 189 17.88 -17.79 -25.83
C THR A 189 19.09 -16.98 -25.37
N LEU A 190 19.55 -17.19 -24.14
CA LEU A 190 20.62 -16.41 -23.54
C LEU A 190 21.97 -16.57 -24.25
N HIS A 191 22.21 -17.68 -24.94
CA HIS A 191 23.44 -17.89 -25.72
C HIS A 191 23.58 -16.91 -26.88
N PHE A 192 22.47 -16.48 -27.51
CA PHE A 192 22.51 -15.47 -28.58
C PHE A 192 23.06 -14.14 -28.08
N TRP A 193 22.73 -13.74 -26.84
CA TRP A 193 23.26 -12.53 -26.23
C TRP A 193 24.77 -12.59 -25.97
N PHE A 194 25.32 -13.79 -25.75
CA PHE A 194 26.76 -13.98 -25.53
C PHE A 194 27.57 -14.02 -26.83
N LEU A 195 26.92 -14.20 -27.98
CA LEU A 195 27.57 -14.11 -29.30
C LEU A 195 27.79 -12.65 -29.73
N PHE A 196 27.05 -11.70 -29.18
CA PHE A 196 27.31 -10.28 -29.44
C PHE A 196 28.67 -9.86 -28.87
N PRO A 197 29.45 -9.03 -29.59
CA PRO A 197 30.77 -8.54 -29.16
C PRO A 197 30.63 -7.45 -28.07
N THR A 198 29.87 -7.75 -27.00
CA THR A 198 29.64 -6.89 -25.85
C THR A 198 30.14 -7.57 -24.59
N ARG A 199 30.69 -6.78 -23.67
CA ARG A 199 31.14 -7.31 -22.38
C ARG A 199 29.93 -7.77 -21.58
N ARG A 200 30.02 -8.92 -20.93
CA ARG A 200 28.90 -9.49 -20.16
C ARG A 200 28.36 -8.56 -19.06
N GLU A 201 29.22 -7.69 -18.51
CA GLU A 201 28.82 -6.67 -17.53
C GLU A 201 27.96 -5.55 -18.14
N VAL A 202 28.21 -5.21 -19.40
CA VAL A 202 27.44 -4.18 -20.13
C VAL A 202 26.07 -4.75 -20.48
N LEU A 203 26.00 -6.05 -20.80
CA LEU A 203 24.74 -6.78 -20.97
C LEU A 203 23.93 -6.80 -19.66
N LEU A 204 24.58 -7.10 -18.53
CA LEU A 204 23.96 -7.03 -17.21
C LEU A 204 23.38 -5.65 -16.91
N LEU A 205 24.19 -4.60 -17.11
CA LEU A 205 23.76 -3.23 -16.85
C LEU A 205 22.60 -2.82 -17.77
N GLY A 206 22.66 -3.18 -19.05
CA GLY A 206 21.58 -2.90 -20.01
C GLY A 206 20.27 -3.56 -19.63
N LYS A 207 20.32 -4.84 -19.24
CA LYS A 207 19.15 -5.57 -18.75
C LYS A 207 18.60 -4.95 -17.47
N TYR A 208 19.44 -4.71 -16.47
CA TYR A 208 19.02 -4.05 -15.23
C TYR A 208 18.35 -2.70 -15.50
N MET A 209 18.92 -1.86 -16.38
CA MET A 209 18.33 -0.57 -16.75
C MET A 209 16.97 -0.70 -17.46
N ALA A 210 16.78 -1.75 -18.28
CA ALA A 210 15.48 -2.02 -18.89
C ALA A 210 14.42 -2.35 -17.84
N GLY A 211 14.74 -3.30 -16.95
CA GLY A 211 13.85 -3.70 -15.85
C GLY A 211 13.58 -2.55 -14.89
N LEU A 212 14.59 -1.73 -14.60
CA LEU A 212 14.47 -0.55 -13.74
C LEU A 212 13.55 0.50 -14.35
N THR A 213 13.71 0.80 -15.63
CA THR A 213 12.82 1.77 -16.29
C THR A 213 11.37 1.26 -16.30
N ALA A 214 11.17 -0.03 -16.63
CA ALA A 214 9.84 -0.63 -16.64
C ALA A 214 9.19 -0.61 -15.24
N SER A 215 9.89 -1.08 -14.22
CA SER A 215 9.39 -1.09 -12.83
C SER A 215 9.16 0.33 -12.30
N CYS A 216 10.05 1.28 -12.54
CA CYS A 216 9.85 2.68 -12.14
C CYS A 216 8.60 3.29 -12.78
N VAL A 217 8.36 3.07 -14.08
CA VAL A 217 7.16 3.58 -14.76
C VAL A 217 5.89 2.95 -14.19
N ILE A 218 5.89 1.62 -14.02
CA ILE A 218 4.72 0.87 -13.52
C ILE A 218 4.39 1.26 -12.07
N PHE A 219 5.37 1.23 -11.17
CA PHE A 219 5.15 1.47 -9.75
C PHE A 219 5.02 2.96 -9.40
N THR A 220 5.79 3.84 -10.05
CA THR A 220 5.60 5.28 -9.82
C THR A 220 4.28 5.73 -10.43
N GLY A 221 3.95 5.27 -11.64
CA GLY A 221 2.66 5.55 -12.27
C GLY A 221 1.47 5.03 -11.47
N GLY A 222 1.54 3.80 -10.95
CA GLY A 222 0.50 3.23 -10.08
C GLY A 222 0.35 3.97 -8.76
N ALA A 223 1.47 4.35 -8.11
CA ALA A 223 1.46 5.16 -6.89
C ALA A 223 0.84 6.55 -7.12
N LEU A 224 1.21 7.21 -8.22
CA LEU A 224 0.65 8.52 -8.57
C LEU A 224 -0.83 8.44 -8.93
N LEU A 225 -1.25 7.38 -9.63
CA LEU A 225 -2.65 7.16 -9.98
C LEU A 225 -3.49 6.88 -8.73
N SER A 226 -3.01 6.06 -7.80
CA SER A 226 -3.71 5.81 -6.53
C SER A 226 -3.79 7.05 -5.67
N TYR A 227 -2.73 7.86 -5.63
CA TYR A 227 -2.74 9.15 -4.95
C TYR A 227 -3.74 10.13 -5.59
N ALA A 228 -3.78 10.22 -6.92
CA ALA A 228 -4.76 11.04 -7.63
C ALA A 228 -6.20 10.56 -7.39
N ALA A 229 -6.42 9.23 -7.33
CA ALA A 229 -7.71 8.64 -7.02
C ALA A 229 -8.17 8.98 -5.59
N MET A 230 -7.27 8.97 -4.61
CA MET A 230 -7.54 9.41 -3.24
C MET A 230 -7.97 10.89 -3.18
N LEU A 231 -7.38 11.75 -4.03
CA LEU A 231 -7.73 13.17 -4.07
C LEU A 231 -9.05 13.47 -4.81
N TRP A 232 -9.49 12.57 -5.68
CA TRP A 232 -10.66 12.76 -6.55
C TRP A 232 -12.02 13.12 -5.88
N PRO A 233 -12.38 12.58 -4.70
CA PRO A 233 -13.66 12.88 -4.07
C PRO A 233 -13.68 14.23 -3.31
N HIS A 234 -12.53 14.85 -3.08
CA HIS A 234 -12.40 16.04 -2.24
C HIS A 234 -12.74 17.34 -2.97
N GLY A 235 -13.20 18.35 -2.22
CA GLY A 235 -13.61 19.64 -2.76
C GLY A 235 -12.43 20.51 -3.24
N GLY A 236 -12.70 21.42 -4.18
CA GLY A 236 -11.66 22.25 -4.82
C GLY A 236 -10.89 23.18 -3.86
N VAL A 237 -11.54 23.70 -2.81
CA VAL A 237 -10.93 24.64 -1.86
C VAL A 237 -9.92 23.96 -0.94
N GLU A 238 -10.30 22.83 -0.33
CA GLU A 238 -9.40 22.03 0.51
C GLU A 238 -8.22 21.48 -0.31
N MET A 239 -8.50 21.03 -1.53
CA MET A 239 -7.46 20.56 -2.44
C MET A 239 -6.49 21.68 -2.82
N GLN A 240 -6.98 22.90 -3.09
CA GLN A 240 -6.12 24.05 -3.40
C GLN A 240 -5.22 24.43 -2.22
N ALA A 241 -5.75 24.48 -1.00
CA ALA A 241 -4.95 24.73 0.21
C ALA A 241 -3.89 23.62 0.43
N TYR A 242 -4.25 22.38 0.13
CA TYR A 242 -3.33 21.24 0.23
C TYR A 242 -2.19 21.31 -0.80
N TRP A 243 -2.48 21.63 -2.06
CA TRP A 243 -1.46 21.77 -3.10
C TRP A 243 -0.49 22.93 -2.84
N GLN A 244 -0.95 24.01 -2.21
CA GLN A 244 -0.12 25.15 -1.84
C GLN A 244 0.79 24.86 -0.64
N SER A 245 0.40 23.94 0.24
CA SER A 245 1.14 23.65 1.47
C SER A 245 2.10 22.47 1.29
N VAL A 246 1.58 21.26 1.15
CA VAL A 246 2.36 20.01 1.29
C VAL A 246 2.19 19.06 0.10
N GLY A 247 1.14 19.21 -0.70
CA GLY A 247 0.74 18.23 -1.73
C GLY A 247 1.85 17.84 -2.70
N TRP A 248 2.63 18.80 -3.22
CA TRP A 248 3.77 18.52 -4.12
C TRP A 248 4.89 17.74 -3.44
N SER A 249 5.16 18.03 -2.17
CA SER A 249 6.20 17.31 -1.41
C SER A 249 5.81 15.85 -1.20
N HIS A 250 4.54 15.56 -0.96
CA HIS A 250 4.04 14.19 -0.81
C HIS A 250 4.17 13.39 -2.10
N VAL A 251 3.72 13.97 -3.22
CA VAL A 251 3.89 13.38 -4.56
C VAL A 251 5.35 13.03 -4.83
N MET A 252 6.25 13.97 -4.54
CA MET A 252 7.69 13.76 -4.74
C MET A 252 8.22 12.64 -3.86
N TRP A 253 7.95 12.65 -2.56
CA TRP A 253 8.50 11.66 -1.62
C TRP A 253 7.95 10.25 -1.85
N TYR A 254 6.65 10.12 -2.17
CA TYR A 254 6.08 8.82 -2.56
C TYR A 254 6.68 8.31 -3.87
N GLY A 255 6.87 9.20 -4.87
CA GLY A 255 7.53 8.84 -6.11
C GLY A 255 9.00 8.42 -5.92
N VAL A 256 9.77 9.18 -5.12
CA VAL A 256 11.15 8.86 -4.78
C VAL A 256 11.24 7.53 -4.03
N ALA A 257 10.36 7.28 -3.06
CA ALA A 257 10.30 6.00 -2.36
C ALA A 257 10.00 4.83 -3.31
N ALA A 258 9.07 5.00 -4.25
CA ALA A 258 8.76 3.97 -5.24
C ALA A 258 9.96 3.68 -6.17
N VAL A 259 10.61 4.73 -6.70
CA VAL A 259 11.80 4.60 -7.55
C VAL A 259 12.95 3.93 -6.80
N LEU A 260 13.23 4.38 -5.57
CA LEU A 260 14.28 3.81 -4.74
C LEU A 260 13.99 2.35 -4.38
N GLY A 261 12.72 2.00 -4.14
CA GLY A 261 12.31 0.61 -3.96
C GLY A 261 12.64 -0.24 -5.18
N CYS A 262 12.35 0.24 -6.39
CA CYS A 262 12.71 -0.43 -7.63
C CYS A 262 14.23 -0.56 -7.81
N VAL A 263 15.01 0.46 -7.43
CA VAL A 263 16.48 0.42 -7.48
C VAL A 263 17.05 -0.61 -6.49
N GLY A 264 16.60 -0.56 -5.24
CA GLY A 264 17.03 -1.46 -4.18
C GLY A 264 16.69 -2.91 -4.49
N TYR A 265 15.39 -3.23 -4.53
CA TYR A 265 14.93 -4.60 -4.76
C TYR A 265 15.32 -5.12 -6.14
N GLY A 266 15.29 -4.27 -7.17
CA GLY A 266 15.68 -4.68 -8.51
C GLY A 266 17.13 -5.17 -8.58
N SER A 267 18.06 -4.49 -7.89
CA SER A 267 19.45 -4.92 -7.87
C SER A 267 19.64 -6.29 -7.21
N VAL A 268 18.94 -6.52 -6.10
CA VAL A 268 18.99 -7.79 -5.35
C VAL A 268 18.39 -8.93 -6.19
N PHE A 269 17.25 -8.71 -6.85
CA PHE A 269 16.61 -9.74 -7.66
C PHE A 269 17.32 -10.03 -8.98
N VAL A 270 17.97 -9.04 -9.60
CA VAL A 270 18.86 -9.33 -10.74
C VAL A 270 20.02 -10.20 -10.30
N ALA A 271 20.66 -9.87 -9.17
CA ALA A 271 21.76 -10.68 -8.65
C ALA A 271 21.29 -12.10 -8.30
N ALA A 272 20.13 -12.23 -7.66
CA ALA A 272 19.55 -13.52 -7.31
C ALA A 272 19.17 -14.35 -8.56
N GLY A 273 18.61 -13.72 -9.60
CA GLY A 273 18.25 -14.37 -10.86
C GLY A 273 19.43 -14.89 -11.67
N LEU A 274 20.63 -14.37 -11.40
CA LEU A 274 21.89 -14.86 -11.96
C LEU A 274 22.49 -16.00 -11.14
N LEU A 275 22.42 -15.91 -9.81
CA LEU A 275 23.12 -16.81 -8.89
C LEU A 275 22.31 -18.07 -8.55
N LEU A 276 20.98 -17.98 -8.53
CA LEU A 276 20.10 -19.03 -8.03
C LEU A 276 19.25 -19.63 -9.14
N ARG A 277 19.15 -20.97 -9.16
CA ARG A 277 18.33 -21.70 -10.13
C ARG A 277 16.83 -21.58 -9.83
N ASN A 278 16.45 -21.52 -8.55
CA ASN A 278 15.06 -21.44 -8.13
C ASN A 278 14.71 -20.01 -7.66
N PRO A 279 13.76 -19.32 -8.32
CA PRO A 279 13.37 -17.95 -7.96
C PRO A 279 12.62 -17.83 -6.63
N ILE A 280 12.07 -18.93 -6.11
CA ILE A 280 11.29 -18.92 -4.87
C ILE A 280 12.21 -18.74 -3.64
N ILE A 281 13.41 -19.31 -3.67
CA ILE A 281 14.35 -19.27 -2.54
C ILE A 281 14.75 -17.83 -2.16
N PRO A 282 15.26 -16.99 -3.07
CA PRO A 282 15.64 -15.62 -2.71
C PRO A 282 14.43 -14.78 -2.29
N ALA A 283 13.27 -15.01 -2.90
CA ALA A 283 12.03 -14.33 -2.51
C ALA A 283 11.65 -14.65 -1.07
N ALA A 284 11.62 -15.94 -0.70
CA ALA A 284 11.25 -16.39 0.63
C ALA A 284 12.24 -15.90 1.70
N VAL A 285 13.55 -15.96 1.42
CA VAL A 285 14.58 -15.49 2.35
C VAL A 285 14.45 -13.98 2.58
N LEU A 286 14.29 -13.19 1.51
CA LEU A 286 14.14 -11.74 1.64
C LEU A 286 12.81 -11.36 2.31
N LEU A 287 11.70 -12.03 1.98
CA LEU A 287 10.43 -11.79 2.66
C LEU A 287 10.52 -12.12 4.15
N ALA A 288 11.11 -13.26 4.50
CA ALA A 288 11.30 -13.63 5.90
C ALA A 288 12.18 -12.59 6.61
N TRP A 289 13.26 -12.15 5.98
CA TRP A 289 14.15 -11.11 6.49
C TRP A 289 13.42 -9.79 6.74
N GLU A 290 12.70 -9.28 5.74
CA GLU A 290 11.94 -8.03 5.81
C GLU A 290 10.77 -8.12 6.82
N SER A 291 10.18 -9.31 7.02
CA SER A 291 9.10 -9.52 7.99
C SER A 291 9.59 -9.56 9.44
N ILE A 292 10.80 -10.08 9.66
CA ILE A 292 11.41 -10.20 11.00
C ILE A 292 12.13 -8.90 11.38
N ASN A 293 12.31 -7.96 10.44
CA ASN A 293 13.15 -6.79 10.61
C ASN A 293 12.79 -5.92 11.83
N GLY A 294 11.51 -5.84 12.21
CA GLY A 294 11.07 -5.13 13.41
C GLY A 294 11.60 -5.71 14.74
N PHE A 295 12.08 -6.96 14.75
CA PHE A 295 12.61 -7.64 15.93
C PHE A 295 14.14 -7.67 15.98
N LEU A 296 14.82 -7.28 14.90
CA LEU A 296 16.27 -7.39 14.80
C LEU A 296 16.97 -6.19 15.47
N PRO A 297 18.19 -6.37 16.03
CA PRO A 297 19.05 -5.27 16.47
C PRO A 297 19.27 -4.20 15.38
N ASP A 298 19.47 -2.94 15.77
CA ASP A 298 19.63 -1.77 14.87
C ASP A 298 20.60 -1.97 13.69
N VAL A 299 21.67 -2.75 13.89
CA VAL A 299 22.66 -3.04 12.84
C VAL A 299 22.05 -3.88 11.72
N LEU A 300 21.23 -4.86 12.08
CA LEU A 300 20.58 -5.78 11.14
C LEU A 300 19.39 -5.11 10.45
N GLN A 301 18.75 -4.15 11.12
CA GLN A 301 17.70 -3.31 10.51
C GLN A 301 18.20 -2.50 9.32
N LYS A 302 19.44 -2.00 9.39
CA LYS A 302 20.11 -1.26 8.30
C LYS A 302 20.42 -2.12 7.07
N LEU A 303 20.27 -3.43 7.14
CA LEU A 303 20.45 -4.32 5.97
C LEU A 303 19.16 -4.51 5.17
N SER A 304 18.01 -4.11 5.71
CA SER A 304 16.73 -4.17 5.01
C SER A 304 16.55 -2.98 4.08
N VAL A 305 16.01 -3.23 2.89
CA VAL A 305 15.66 -2.18 1.94
C VAL A 305 14.46 -1.38 2.47
N LEU A 306 13.51 -2.06 3.11
CA LEU A 306 12.31 -1.45 3.67
C LEU A 306 12.64 -0.41 4.75
N HIS A 307 13.67 -0.64 5.57
CA HIS A 307 14.14 0.32 6.59
C HIS A 307 14.41 1.70 5.97
N TYR A 308 15.13 1.73 4.84
CA TYR A 308 15.43 2.97 4.15
C TYR A 308 14.18 3.57 3.48
N LEU A 309 13.33 2.75 2.85
CA LEU A 309 12.13 3.22 2.17
C LEU A 309 11.09 3.85 3.11
N GLN A 310 10.90 3.27 4.30
CA GLN A 310 9.97 3.81 5.29
C GLN A 310 10.40 5.21 5.78
N SER A 311 11.71 5.46 5.92
CA SER A 311 12.21 6.78 6.34
C SER A 311 11.99 7.89 5.29
N LEU A 312 11.74 7.51 4.03
CA LEU A 312 11.44 8.42 2.93
C LEU A 312 9.96 8.79 2.85
N CYS A 313 9.08 8.02 3.48
CA CYS A 313 7.64 8.29 3.44
C CYS A 313 7.31 9.55 4.25
N PRO A 314 6.48 10.46 3.68
CA PRO A 314 6.18 11.75 4.31
C PRO A 314 5.19 11.64 5.47
N VAL A 315 4.27 10.69 5.41
CA VAL A 315 3.25 10.45 6.43
C VAL A 315 3.55 9.10 7.10
N PRO A 316 3.67 9.04 8.44
CA PRO A 316 3.81 7.77 9.13
C PRO A 316 2.53 6.95 8.96
N ALA A 317 2.65 5.64 8.75
CA ALA A 317 1.47 4.80 8.67
C ALA A 317 0.75 4.83 10.03
N PRO A 318 -0.56 5.11 10.06
CA PRO A 318 -1.34 5.05 11.29
C PRO A 318 -1.26 3.63 11.86
N LEU A 319 -0.94 3.53 13.15
CA LEU A 319 -1.11 2.32 13.93
C LEU A 319 -2.43 2.48 14.69
N ASP A 320 -3.47 1.76 14.27
CA ASP A 320 -4.76 1.83 14.96
C ASP A 320 -4.56 1.53 16.46
N SER A 321 -5.28 2.27 17.31
CA SER A 321 -5.18 2.15 18.76
C SER A 321 -5.53 0.76 19.28
N ASP A 322 -6.34 -0.01 18.54
CA ASP A 322 -6.82 -1.36 18.89
C ASP A 322 -5.93 -2.53 18.42
N VAL A 323 -4.82 -2.26 17.73
CA VAL A 323 -3.92 -3.35 17.29
C VAL A 323 -3.16 -3.92 18.52
N PRO A 324 -3.10 -5.26 18.70
CA PRO A 324 -2.38 -5.87 19.81
C PRO A 324 -0.94 -5.35 19.92
N PRO A 325 -0.40 -5.14 21.14
CA PRO A 325 0.92 -4.54 21.33
C PRO A 325 2.05 -5.28 20.60
N LEU A 326 1.94 -6.60 20.41
CA LEU A 326 2.87 -7.38 19.59
C LEU A 326 2.85 -7.00 18.10
N LEU A 327 1.68 -6.73 17.53
CA LEU A 327 1.58 -6.24 16.15
C LEU A 327 2.04 -4.78 16.05
N LYS A 328 1.76 -3.93 17.05
CA LYS A 328 2.33 -2.57 17.11
C LYS A 328 3.86 -2.60 17.14
N MET A 329 4.46 -3.54 17.86
CA MET A 329 5.91 -3.71 17.91
C MET A 329 6.48 -4.28 16.60
N LEU A 330 5.74 -5.16 15.91
CA LEU A 330 6.08 -5.72 14.58
C LEU A 330 5.96 -4.68 13.44
N LEU A 331 5.08 -3.70 13.60
CA LEU A 331 4.82 -2.64 12.64
C LEU A 331 5.55 -1.32 12.96
N ASN A 332 6.20 -1.23 14.14
CA ASN A 332 6.85 -0.01 14.57
C ASN A 332 7.99 0.33 13.61
N PRO A 333 7.97 1.51 12.95
CA PRO A 333 9.04 1.90 12.05
C PRO A 333 10.34 2.01 12.83
N ALA A 334 11.35 1.26 12.39
CA ALA A 334 12.74 1.40 12.82
C ALA A 334 13.15 2.88 12.77
N ALA A 335 13.92 3.35 13.75
CA ALA A 335 14.27 4.76 13.94
C ALA A 335 14.62 5.42 12.58
N PRO A 336 13.92 6.49 12.18
CA PRO A 336 14.03 7.02 10.83
C PRO A 336 15.46 7.53 10.61
N SER A 337 16.20 6.83 9.74
CA SER A 337 17.46 7.35 9.23
C SER A 337 17.20 8.69 8.53
N SER A 338 18.13 9.65 8.63
CA SER A 338 18.02 10.90 7.86
C SER A 338 17.73 10.58 6.40
N LYS A 339 16.79 11.28 5.76
CA LYS A 339 16.35 11.02 4.37
C LYS A 339 17.54 10.92 3.40
N ALA A 340 18.56 11.76 3.59
CA ALA A 340 19.79 11.71 2.81
C ALA A 340 20.60 10.42 3.05
N GLY A 341 20.70 9.99 4.32
CA GLY A 341 21.34 8.74 4.70
C GLY A 341 20.62 7.52 4.11
N ALA A 342 19.30 7.56 4.00
CA ALA A 342 18.52 6.49 3.39
C ALA A 342 18.81 6.35 1.88
N ILE A 343 18.83 7.47 1.17
CA ILE A 343 19.13 7.49 -0.27
C ILE A 343 20.56 6.99 -0.51
N LEU A 344 21.54 7.53 0.22
CA LEU A 344 22.94 7.16 0.06
C LEU A 344 23.19 5.70 0.47
N GLY A 345 22.58 5.24 1.56
CA GLY A 345 22.67 3.86 2.03
C GLY A 345 22.13 2.89 0.97
N LEU A 346 20.93 3.17 0.45
CA LEU A 346 20.33 2.31 -0.57
C LEU A 346 21.12 2.30 -1.88
N MET A 347 21.56 3.47 -2.35
CA MET A 347 22.42 3.56 -3.53
C MET A 347 23.75 2.81 -3.34
N GLY A 348 24.35 2.91 -2.16
CA GLY A 348 25.55 2.16 -1.80
C GLY A 348 25.34 0.65 -1.86
N VAL A 349 24.25 0.15 -1.27
CA VAL A 349 23.87 -1.27 -1.32
C VAL A 349 23.64 -1.72 -2.77
N THR A 350 22.89 -0.96 -3.56
CA THR A 350 22.65 -1.26 -4.98
C THR A 350 23.95 -1.36 -5.78
N VAL A 351 24.88 -0.41 -5.61
CA VAL A 351 26.18 -0.43 -6.30
C VAL A 351 26.99 -1.66 -5.91
N LEU A 352 27.03 -2.01 -4.62
CA LEU A 352 27.76 -3.18 -4.13
C LEU A 352 27.17 -4.49 -4.67
N VAL A 353 25.84 -4.61 -4.69
CA VAL A 353 25.14 -5.79 -5.21
C VAL A 353 25.37 -5.93 -6.72
N LEU A 354 25.26 -4.85 -7.50
CA LEU A 354 25.52 -4.88 -8.93
C LEU A 354 26.99 -5.17 -9.25
N TRP A 355 27.92 -4.72 -8.41
CA TRP A 355 29.34 -5.06 -8.53
C TRP A 355 29.61 -6.54 -8.25
N ALA A 356 28.93 -7.13 -7.26
CA ALA A 356 29.02 -8.57 -7.02
C ALA A 356 28.41 -9.37 -8.19
N ALA A 357 27.26 -8.93 -8.70
CA ALA A 357 26.59 -9.55 -9.85
C ALA A 357 27.43 -9.46 -11.13
N SER A 358 28.14 -8.36 -11.37
CA SER A 358 29.01 -8.21 -12.53
C SER A 358 30.18 -9.20 -12.51
N LYS A 359 30.76 -9.44 -11.32
CA LYS A 359 31.78 -10.49 -11.13
C LYS A 359 31.22 -11.89 -11.38
N ALA A 360 30.01 -12.18 -10.90
CA ALA A 360 29.36 -13.47 -11.11
C ALA A 360 29.10 -13.74 -12.61
N VAL A 361 28.59 -12.74 -13.33
CA VAL A 361 28.31 -12.82 -14.78
C VAL A 361 29.56 -13.09 -15.62
N ARG A 362 30.74 -12.63 -15.19
CA ARG A 362 32.00 -12.96 -15.86
C ARG A 362 32.34 -14.46 -15.81
N ARG A 363 31.94 -15.14 -14.74
CA ARG A 363 32.23 -16.58 -14.50
C ARG A 363 31.11 -17.51 -14.95
N LEU A 364 30.02 -16.97 -15.49
CA LEU A 364 28.84 -17.75 -15.88
C LEU A 364 29.14 -18.57 -17.14
N GLU A 365 29.25 -19.88 -16.99
CA GLU A 365 29.34 -20.83 -18.11
C GLU A 365 27.97 -21.46 -18.33
N ILE A 366 27.46 -21.38 -19.55
CA ILE A 366 26.15 -21.99 -19.87
C ILE A 366 26.40 -23.41 -20.37
N ASN A 367 26.20 -24.38 -19.47
CA ASN A 367 26.12 -25.79 -19.86
C ASN A 367 24.64 -26.18 -19.99
N TYR A 368 24.16 -26.27 -21.23
CA TYR A 368 22.82 -26.79 -21.53
C TYR A 368 22.74 -28.32 -21.45
N GLY A 369 23.85 -29.01 -21.18
CA GLY A 369 23.99 -30.46 -21.29
C GLY A 369 23.67 -31.29 -20.03
N THR A 370 23.05 -30.71 -19.00
CA THR A 370 22.73 -31.45 -17.75
C THR A 370 21.31 -31.20 -17.24
N GLU A 371 20.34 -31.09 -18.15
CA GLU A 371 18.93 -31.37 -17.87
C GLU A 371 18.37 -32.34 -18.90
#